data_AF-A0A6G7J1Q3-F1
#
_entry.id   AF-A0A6G7J1Q3-F1
#
_cell.length_a   1.000
_cell.length_b   1.000
_cell.length_c   1.000
_cell.angle_alpha   90.00
_cell.angle_beta   90.00
_cell.angle_gamma   90.00
#
_symmetry.space_group_name_H-M   'P 1'
#
loop_
_entity.id
_entity.type
_entity.pdbx_description
1 polymer ?
#
loop_
_entity_poly.entity_id
_entity_poly.type
_entity_poly.pdbx_seq_one_letter_code
_entity_poly.pdbx_strand_id
1 'polypeptide(L)'
;MTFLKSMKTFMVCMATIGAAAFSQINAQEQVEVSDTELNKIASAFQDIQKVNMEAQQKVMKTVEESGFEANRFNEMYQAAASPEKTVDASDEEKERFGKLMNEIQQMQVGFTQQIEEIISNEGLSMERYQTIAMALQSDTELQGRLKAALEQQQ
;
A
#
# COMPACT_ATOMS: atom_id res chain seq x y z
N MET A 1 -4.32 -47.00 -23.23
CA MET A 1 -4.42 -48.14 -22.30
C MET A 1 -5.15 -47.62 -21.07
N THR A 2 -6.46 -47.85 -20.92
CA THR A 2 -7.04 -49.03 -20.24
C THR A 2 -6.43 -49.24 -18.85
N PHE A 3 -7.14 -49.50 -17.76
CA PHE A 3 -8.55 -49.53 -17.37
C PHE A 3 -8.45 -49.94 -15.89
N LEU A 4 -9.23 -49.31 -15.01
CA LEU A 4 -9.82 -49.87 -13.79
C LEU A 4 -9.11 -51.02 -13.04
N LYS A 5 -8.87 -50.80 -11.75
CA LYS A 5 -9.24 -51.82 -10.75
C LYS A 5 -9.93 -51.18 -9.53
N SER A 6 -11.22 -51.49 -9.49
CA SER A 6 -12.20 -51.38 -8.42
C SER A 6 -11.66 -51.91 -7.07
N MET A 7 -12.13 -51.38 -5.93
CA MET A 7 -13.17 -52.08 -5.15
C MET A 7 -13.49 -51.45 -3.77
N LYS A 8 -14.80 -51.31 -3.54
CA LYS A 8 -15.57 -51.27 -2.26
C LYS A 8 -15.65 -49.98 -1.44
N THR A 9 -16.67 -49.19 -1.80
CA THR A 9 -17.80 -48.76 -0.96
C THR A 9 -17.69 -49.05 0.55
N PHE A 10 -17.68 -48.00 1.37
CA PHE A 10 -18.43 -47.98 2.63
C PHE A 10 -19.36 -46.77 2.62
N MET A 11 -20.64 -47.07 2.68
CA MET A 11 -21.78 -46.16 2.69
C MET A 11 -22.13 -45.84 4.14
N VAL A 12 -22.09 -44.58 4.54
CA VAL A 12 -22.93 -44.09 5.66
C VAL A 12 -23.46 -42.70 5.30
N CYS A 13 -24.75 -42.67 5.00
CA CYS A 13 -25.57 -41.47 4.94
C CYS A 13 -25.74 -40.90 6.36
N MET A 14 -25.58 -39.58 6.52
CA MET A 14 -26.24 -38.84 7.59
C MET A 14 -26.75 -37.52 7.02
N ALA A 15 -27.95 -37.59 6.41
CA ALA A 15 -28.76 -36.40 6.18
C ALA A 15 -29.28 -35.93 7.54
N THR A 16 -28.78 -34.79 8.01
CA THR A 16 -29.45 -34.00 9.05
C THR A 16 -29.78 -32.65 8.45
N ILE A 17 -31.08 -32.44 8.25
CA ILE A 17 -31.68 -31.13 8.04
C ILE A 17 -31.64 -30.43 9.39
N GLY A 18 -30.86 -29.35 9.50
CA GLY A 18 -30.77 -28.48 10.66
C GLY A 18 -30.66 -27.04 10.18
N ALA A 19 -31.60 -26.22 10.61
CA ALA A 19 -31.89 -24.88 10.13
C ALA A 19 -30.74 -23.88 10.28
N ALA A 20 -30.67 -22.97 9.30
CA ALA A 20 -30.18 -21.59 9.36
C ALA A 20 -29.28 -21.20 10.55
N ALA A 21 -27.96 -21.13 10.34
CA ALA A 21 -27.07 -20.19 11.05
C ALA A 21 -25.64 -20.22 10.48
N PHE A 22 -25.44 -20.15 9.16
CA PHE A 22 -24.11 -19.85 8.59
C PHE A 22 -24.23 -18.88 7.42
N SER A 23 -24.91 -17.77 7.67
CA SER A 23 -24.69 -16.52 6.95
C SER A 23 -24.10 -15.53 7.95
N GLN A 24 -22.94 -15.84 8.52
CA GLN A 24 -22.06 -14.78 9.00
C GLN A 24 -21.43 -14.16 7.74
N ILE A 25 -22.25 -13.41 7.01
CA ILE A 25 -21.76 -12.33 6.17
C ILE A 25 -20.99 -11.47 7.16
N ASN A 26 -19.67 -11.44 7.04
CA ASN A 26 -18.88 -10.37 7.63
C ASN A 26 -19.42 -9.09 6.97
N ALA A 27 -20.40 -8.45 7.60
CA ALA A 27 -20.72 -7.08 7.31
C ALA A 27 -19.49 -6.30 7.79
N GLN A 28 -18.53 -6.14 6.89
CA GLN A 28 -17.46 -5.18 7.09
C GLN A 28 -18.17 -3.84 7.28
N GLU A 29 -18.09 -3.27 8.49
CA GLU A 29 -18.72 -1.98 8.77
C GLU A 29 -18.28 -0.99 7.71
N GLN A 30 -19.24 -0.48 6.95
CA GLN A 30 -18.97 0.49 5.91
C GLN A 30 -18.54 1.77 6.60
N VAL A 31 -17.39 2.32 6.21
CA VAL A 31 -16.89 3.56 6.78
C VAL A 31 -17.75 4.68 6.23
N GLU A 32 -18.63 5.20 7.09
CA GLU A 32 -19.45 6.38 6.77
C GLU A 32 -18.56 7.61 6.60
N VAL A 33 -18.69 8.30 5.46
CA VAL A 33 -17.95 9.51 5.11
C VAL A 33 -18.93 10.56 4.59
N SER A 34 -18.97 11.72 5.25
CA SER A 34 -19.80 12.85 4.82
C SER A 34 -19.21 13.56 3.61
N ASP A 35 -20.01 14.32 2.84
CA ASP A 35 -19.50 15.07 1.68
C ASP A 35 -18.47 16.14 2.09
N THR A 36 -18.65 16.78 3.25
CA THR A 36 -17.67 17.73 3.80
C THR A 36 -16.34 17.05 4.11
N GLU A 37 -16.39 15.87 4.71
CA GLU A 37 -15.18 15.09 5.01
C GLU A 37 -14.52 14.57 3.73
N LEU A 38 -15.33 14.15 2.75
CA LEU A 38 -14.86 13.69 1.45
C LEU A 38 -14.13 14.80 0.69
N ASN A 39 -14.61 16.05 0.74
CA ASN A 39 -13.93 17.18 0.12
C ASN A 39 -12.55 17.46 0.73
N LYS A 40 -12.42 17.34 2.06
CA LYS A 40 -11.14 17.43 2.76
C LYS A 40 -10.19 16.30 2.35
N ILE A 41 -10.73 15.08 2.25
CA ILE A 41 -9.97 13.92 1.78
C ILE A 41 -9.50 14.13 0.33
N ALA A 42 -10.35 14.67 -0.55
CA ALA A 42 -9.99 14.98 -1.93
C ALA A 42 -8.85 15.99 -2.01
N SER A 43 -8.92 17.08 -1.24
CA SER A 43 -7.87 18.10 -1.18
C SER A 43 -6.56 17.53 -0.62
N ALA A 44 -6.60 16.83 0.51
CA ALA A 44 -5.43 16.14 1.06
C ALA A 44 -4.83 15.15 0.05
N PHE A 45 -5.66 14.40 -0.67
CA PHE A 45 -5.20 13.41 -1.65
C PHE A 45 -4.44 14.05 -2.83
N GLN A 46 -4.89 15.20 -3.33
CA GLN A 46 -4.19 15.93 -4.39
C GLN A 46 -2.81 16.42 -3.93
N ASP A 47 -2.73 17.03 -2.74
CA ASP A 47 -1.47 17.54 -2.21
C ASP A 47 -0.49 16.41 -1.84
N ILE A 48 -1.00 15.32 -1.25
CA ILE A 48 -0.20 14.12 -0.97
C ILE A 48 0.32 13.50 -2.27
N GLN A 49 -0.46 13.45 -3.35
CA GLN A 49 0.03 12.98 -4.64
C GLN A 49 1.20 13.82 -5.14
N LYS A 50 1.12 15.15 -5.00
CA LYS A 50 2.21 16.04 -5.37
C LYS A 50 3.48 15.77 -4.55
N VAL A 51 3.35 15.67 -3.22
CA VAL A 51 4.48 15.33 -2.34
C VAL A 51 5.09 13.97 -2.70
N ASN A 52 4.25 12.97 -3.01
CA ASN A 52 4.72 11.65 -3.42
C ASN A 52 5.51 11.69 -4.74
N MET A 53 5.07 12.49 -5.73
CA MET A 53 5.81 12.68 -6.97
C MET A 53 7.14 13.38 -6.72
N GLU A 54 7.16 14.45 -5.92
CA GLU A 54 8.39 15.15 -5.54
C GLU A 54 9.36 14.25 -4.77
N ALA A 55 8.83 13.38 -3.90
CA ALA A 55 9.62 12.40 -3.16
C ALA A 55 10.31 11.41 -4.10
N GLN A 56 9.59 10.86 -5.06
CA GLN A 56 10.15 9.95 -6.08
C GLN A 56 11.25 10.63 -6.88
N GLN A 57 11.03 11.87 -7.34
CA GLN A 57 12.04 12.63 -8.09
C GLN A 57 13.30 12.91 -7.26
N LYS A 58 13.14 13.30 -5.99
CA LYS A 58 14.27 13.56 -5.09
C LYS A 58 15.08 12.30 -4.82
N VAL A 59 14.44 11.16 -4.58
CA VAL A 59 15.14 9.88 -4.40
C VAL A 59 15.93 9.50 -5.65
N MET A 60 15.32 9.58 -6.85
CA MET A 60 16.04 9.30 -8.10
C MET A 60 17.27 10.18 -8.26
N LYS A 61 17.12 11.49 -8.03
CA LYS A 61 18.21 12.44 -8.12
C LYS A 61 19.33 12.15 -7.10
N THR A 62 19.00 11.82 -5.85
CA THR A 62 19.99 11.45 -4.84
C THR A 62 20.77 10.19 -5.22
N VAL A 63 20.10 9.19 -5.82
CA VAL A 63 20.78 7.99 -6.34
C VAL A 63 21.76 8.37 -7.46
N GLU A 64 21.35 9.19 -8.42
CA GLU A 64 22.21 9.67 -9.50
C GLU A 64 23.42 10.47 -8.97
N GLU A 65 23.19 11.42 -8.05
CA GLU A 65 24.23 12.27 -7.46
C GLU A 65 25.24 11.48 -6.60
N SER A 66 24.82 10.35 -6.02
CA SER A 66 25.71 9.44 -5.29
C SER A 66 26.68 8.65 -6.18
N GLY A 67 26.50 8.74 -7.51
CA GLY A 67 27.28 8.00 -8.50
C GLY A 67 26.93 6.52 -8.56
N PHE A 68 25.72 6.13 -8.16
CA PHE A 68 25.17 4.80 -8.42
C PHE A 68 24.36 4.82 -9.71
N GLU A 69 24.60 3.84 -10.58
CA GLU A 69 23.68 3.53 -11.67
C GLU A 69 22.37 3.00 -11.08
N ALA A 70 21.23 3.42 -11.65
CA ALA A 70 19.91 3.05 -11.14
C ALA A 70 19.71 1.52 -11.04
N ASN A 71 20.19 0.78 -12.02
CA ASN A 71 20.11 -0.69 -12.01
C ASN A 71 20.95 -1.31 -10.88
N ARG A 72 22.15 -0.76 -10.61
CA ARG A 72 23.03 -1.25 -9.56
C ARG A 72 22.48 -0.94 -8.17
N PHE A 73 21.93 0.27 -7.99
CA PHE A 73 21.18 0.62 -6.79
C PHE A 73 20.02 -0.34 -6.55
N ASN A 74 19.20 -0.60 -7.57
CA ASN A 74 18.05 -1.51 -7.47
C ASN A 74 18.46 -2.94 -7.10
N GLU A 75 19.55 -3.46 -7.69
CA GLU A 75 20.11 -4.77 -7.35
C GLU A 75 20.50 -4.85 -5.86
N MET A 76 21.28 -3.88 -5.38
CA MET A 76 21.72 -3.81 -3.98
C MET A 76 20.53 -3.62 -3.03
N TYR A 77 19.57 -2.78 -3.39
CA TYR A 77 18.36 -2.55 -2.61
C TYR A 77 17.52 -3.83 -2.48
N GLN A 78 17.31 -4.57 -3.58
CA GLN A 78 16.58 -5.84 -3.53
C GLN A 78 17.31 -6.91 -2.71
N ALA A 79 18.64 -6.94 -2.76
CA ALA A 79 19.44 -7.84 -1.92
C ALA A 79 19.33 -7.47 -0.44
N ALA A 80 19.41 -6.17 -0.11
CA ALA A 80 19.26 -5.70 1.27
C ALA A 80 17.85 -5.96 1.84
N ALA A 81 16.81 -5.93 1.01
CA ALA A 81 15.43 -6.14 1.42
C ALA A 81 15.03 -7.62 1.58
N SER A 82 15.86 -8.56 1.11
CA SER A 82 15.51 -9.99 1.09
C SER A 82 16.62 -10.83 1.72
N PRO A 83 16.33 -11.57 2.82
CA PRO A 83 17.33 -12.42 3.48
C PRO A 83 17.94 -13.50 2.57
N GLU A 84 17.25 -13.87 1.50
CA GLU A 84 17.64 -14.93 0.57
C GLU A 84 18.45 -14.43 -0.62
N LYS A 85 18.51 -13.12 -0.85
CA LYS A 85 19.24 -12.52 -1.96
C LYS A 85 20.60 -12.01 -1.48
N THR A 86 21.65 -12.46 -2.15
CA THR A 86 23.01 -11.95 -1.96
C THR A 86 23.41 -11.12 -3.17
N VAL A 87 24.13 -10.03 -2.96
CA VAL A 87 24.77 -9.24 -4.01
C VAL A 87 26.28 -9.37 -3.90
N ASP A 88 26.95 -9.62 -5.03
CA ASP A 88 28.41 -9.54 -5.10
C ASP A 88 28.81 -8.06 -5.14
N ALA A 89 29.39 -7.57 -4.05
CA ALA A 89 29.75 -6.16 -3.87
C ALA A 89 30.98 -6.06 -2.96
N SER A 90 31.88 -5.12 -3.27
CA SER A 90 33.02 -4.81 -2.40
C SER A 90 32.56 -4.16 -1.09
N ASP A 91 33.42 -4.13 -0.09
CA ASP A 91 33.10 -3.49 1.18
C ASP A 91 32.98 -1.96 1.02
N GLU A 92 33.77 -1.34 0.15
CA GLU A 92 33.60 0.09 -0.17
C GLU A 92 32.27 0.38 -0.85
N GLU A 93 31.82 -0.49 -1.76
CA GLU A 93 30.53 -0.34 -2.43
C GLU A 93 29.36 -0.47 -1.44
N LYS A 94 29.43 -1.44 -0.52
CA LYS A 94 28.44 -1.59 0.58
C LYS A 94 28.41 -0.37 1.49
N GLU A 95 29.58 0.20 1.83
CA GLU A 95 29.63 1.42 2.66
C GLU A 95 28.98 2.61 1.96
N ARG A 96 29.28 2.83 0.67
CA ARG A 96 28.64 3.87 -0.14
C ARG A 96 27.12 3.68 -0.23
N PHE A 97 26.68 2.44 -0.48
CA PHE A 97 25.27 2.09 -0.52
C PHE A 97 24.59 2.37 0.84
N GLY A 98 25.23 2.01 1.96
CA GLY A 98 24.71 2.30 3.29
C GLY A 98 24.55 3.80 3.56
N LYS A 99 25.51 4.64 3.14
CA LYS A 99 25.40 6.10 3.23
C LYS A 99 24.22 6.65 2.42
N LEU A 100 24.09 6.20 1.17
CA LEU A 100 22.97 6.55 0.31
C LEU A 100 21.62 6.14 0.92
N MET A 101 21.52 4.93 1.47
CA MET A 101 20.30 4.45 2.13
C MET A 101 19.94 5.30 3.35
N ASN A 102 20.92 5.71 4.15
CA ASN A 102 20.66 6.61 5.29
C ASN A 102 20.13 7.97 4.82
N GLU A 103 20.69 8.53 3.75
CA GLU A 103 20.22 9.79 3.17
C GLU A 103 18.77 9.67 2.66
N ILE A 104 18.46 8.60 1.94
CA ILE A 104 17.10 8.30 1.48
C ILE A 104 16.12 8.14 2.65
N GLN A 105 16.53 7.47 3.73
CA GLN A 105 15.70 7.34 4.93
C GLN A 105 15.40 8.68 5.59
N GLN A 106 16.38 9.59 5.68
CA GLN A 106 16.15 10.94 6.21
C GLN A 106 15.19 11.73 5.34
N MET A 107 15.28 11.61 4.02
CA MET A 107 14.31 12.21 3.10
C MET A 107 12.90 11.66 3.33
N GLN A 108 12.75 10.35 3.51
CA GLN A 108 11.45 9.72 3.77
C GLN A 108 10.78 10.28 5.02
N VAL A 109 11.52 10.46 6.12
CA VAL A 109 11.00 11.09 7.34
C VAL A 109 10.44 12.50 7.05
N GLY A 110 11.17 13.31 6.27
CA GLY A 110 10.73 14.64 5.88
C GLY A 110 9.47 14.65 5.01
N PHE A 111 9.28 13.66 4.12
CA PHE A 111 8.05 13.53 3.34
C PHE A 111 6.88 13.05 4.19
N THR A 112 7.11 12.13 5.13
CA THR A 112 6.08 11.69 6.08
C THR A 112 5.55 12.86 6.91
N GLN A 113 6.45 13.72 7.40
CA GLN A 113 6.06 14.94 8.14
C GLN A 113 5.22 15.89 7.27
N GLN A 114 5.56 16.07 6.00
CA GLN A 114 4.76 16.90 5.07
C GLN A 114 3.37 16.31 4.84
N ILE A 115 3.26 14.99 4.70
CA ILE A 115 1.96 14.32 4.56
C ILE A 115 1.12 14.48 5.84
N GLU A 116 1.72 14.34 7.02
CA GLU A 116 1.05 14.59 8.30
C GLU A 116 0.54 16.03 8.40
N GLU A 117 1.34 17.00 7.98
CA GLU A 117 0.97 18.42 7.96
C GLU A 117 -0.19 18.69 6.99
N ILE A 118 -0.16 18.14 5.77
CA ILE A 118 -1.25 18.26 4.79
C ILE A 118 -2.58 17.76 5.39
N ILE A 119 -2.57 16.55 5.96
CA ILE A 119 -3.76 15.95 6.56
C ILE A 119 -4.28 16.81 7.72
N SER A 120 -3.40 17.29 8.58
CA SER A 120 -3.75 18.16 9.70
C SER A 120 -4.31 19.50 9.25
N ASN A 121 -3.78 20.10 8.17
CA ASN A 121 -4.22 21.38 7.64
C ASN A 121 -5.64 21.32 7.04
N GLU A 122 -6.02 20.16 6.49
CA GLU A 122 -7.41 19.88 6.08
C GLU A 122 -8.36 19.63 7.28
N GLY A 123 -7.82 19.65 8.51
CA GLY A 123 -8.55 19.41 9.73
C GLY A 123 -9.00 17.95 9.86
N LEU A 124 -8.17 17.02 9.37
CA LEU A 124 -8.32 15.58 9.53
C LEU A 124 -7.24 15.06 10.50
N SER A 125 -7.55 13.99 11.24
CA SER A 125 -6.50 13.23 11.93
C SER A 125 -5.88 12.22 10.97
N MET A 126 -4.62 11.85 11.22
CA MET A 126 -3.95 10.78 10.47
C MET A 126 -4.72 9.46 10.53
N GLU A 127 -5.23 9.10 11.71
CA GLU A 127 -6.05 7.88 11.90
C GLU A 127 -7.33 7.92 11.05
N ARG A 128 -8.00 9.07 10.99
CA ARG A 128 -9.22 9.21 10.19
C ARG A 128 -8.93 9.13 8.69
N TYR A 129 -7.86 9.79 8.25
CA TYR A 129 -7.38 9.68 6.88
C TYR A 129 -7.08 8.23 6.50
N GLN A 130 -6.33 7.50 7.33
CA GLN A 130 -5.99 6.09 7.10
C GLN A 130 -7.22 5.19 7.08
N THR A 131 -8.17 5.41 7.98
CA THR A 131 -9.44 4.66 8.02
C THR A 131 -10.21 4.80 6.71
N ILE A 132 -10.32 6.03 6.20
CA ILE A 132 -11.00 6.30 4.93
C ILE A 132 -10.20 5.74 3.74
N ALA A 133 -8.87 5.89 3.76
CA ALA A 133 -7.98 5.34 2.73
C ALA A 133 -8.06 3.80 2.65
N MET A 134 -8.20 3.12 3.79
CA MET A 134 -8.43 1.67 3.84
C MET A 134 -9.80 1.31 3.28
N ALA A 135 -10.86 2.04 3.65
CA ALA A 135 -12.20 1.81 3.11
C ALA A 135 -12.25 1.96 1.58
N LEU A 136 -11.54 2.98 1.06
CA LEU A 136 -11.38 3.22 -0.37
C LEU A 136 -10.77 2.05 -1.15
N GLN A 137 -10.12 1.08 -0.50
CA GLN A 137 -9.60 -0.11 -1.19
C GLN A 137 -10.70 -1.05 -1.69
N SER A 138 -11.84 -1.10 -1.01
CA SER A 138 -12.92 -2.05 -1.30
C SER A 138 -14.29 -1.39 -1.54
N ASP A 139 -14.53 -0.20 -1.01
CA ASP A 139 -15.81 0.50 -1.14
C ASP A 139 -15.90 1.23 -2.50
N THR A 140 -16.59 0.60 -3.45
CA THR A 140 -16.77 1.13 -4.81
C THR A 140 -17.64 2.40 -4.83
N GLU A 141 -18.59 2.54 -3.91
CA GLU A 141 -19.43 3.74 -3.83
C GLU A 141 -18.59 4.92 -3.35
N LEU A 142 -17.81 4.73 -2.30
CA LEU A 142 -16.90 5.74 -1.76
C LEU A 142 -15.83 6.14 -2.80
N GLN A 143 -15.29 5.19 -3.56
CA GLN A 143 -14.40 5.49 -4.69
C GLN A 143 -15.07 6.40 -5.74
N GLY A 144 -16.31 6.10 -6.11
CA GLY A 144 -17.09 6.90 -7.05
C GLY A 144 -17.33 8.31 -6.54
N ARG A 145 -17.67 8.45 -5.25
CA ARG A 145 -17.86 9.75 -4.61
C ARG A 145 -16.56 10.55 -4.56
N LEU A 146 -15.43 9.93 -4.18
CA LEU A 146 -14.12 10.59 -4.18
C LEU A 146 -13.75 11.11 -5.57
N LYS A 147 -13.97 10.30 -6.61
CA LYS A 147 -13.73 10.71 -8.00
C LYS A 147 -14.54 11.96 -8.36
N ALA A 148 -15.83 11.98 -8.02
CA ALA A 148 -16.68 13.15 -8.26
C ALA A 148 -16.20 14.40 -7.50
N ALA A 149 -15.75 14.24 -6.25
CA ALA A 149 -15.19 15.35 -5.47
C ALA A 149 -13.90 15.90 -6.11
N LEU A 150 -13.01 15.03 -6.59
CA LEU A 150 -11.77 15.42 -7.29
C LEU A 150 -12.03 16.12 -8.63
N GLU A 151 -13.10 15.77 -9.34
CA GLU A 151 -13.51 16.43 -10.59
C GLU A 151 -14.07 17.83 -10.33
N GLN A 152 -14.74 18.05 -9.20
CA GLN A 152 -15.30 19.36 -8.82
C GLN A 152 -14.25 20.37 -8.34
N GLN A 153 -13.09 19.89 -7.89
CA GLN A 153 -11.98 20.72 -7.40
C GLN A 153 -11.01 21.18 -8.51
N GLN A 154 -11.21 20.72 -9.75
CA GLN A 154 -10.42 21.09 -10.93
C GLN A 154 -11.04 22.29 -11.66
#